data_AF-A0A1I0PM50-F1
#
_entry.id   AF-A0A1I0PM50-F1
#
_cell.length_a   1.000
_cell.length_b   1.000
_cell.length_c   1.000
_cell.angle_alpha   90.00
_cell.angle_beta   90.00
_cell.angle_gamma   90.00
#
_symmetry.space_group_name_H-M   'P 1'
#
loop_
_entity.id
_entity.type
_entity.pdbx_description
1 polymer ?
#
loop_
_entity_poly.entity_id
_entity_poly.type
_entity_poly.pdbx_seq_one_letter_code
_entity_poly.pdbx_strand_id
1 'polypeptide(L)' 'MNISYYDFKNLPNQEQCNVVMNEGRVMNETISDTLKYVLYEVSYFTVEIIYNMKNNKIEGMNVFQNKSAYSN' A
#
# COMPACT_ATOMS: atom_id res chain seq x y z
N MET A 1 -5.33 -11.88 6.64
CA MET A 1 -6.19 -11.26 7.69
C MET A 1 -7.36 -10.52 7.04
N ASN A 2 -8.55 -10.47 7.66
CA ASN A 2 -9.68 -9.65 7.16
C ASN A 2 -9.76 -8.37 8.01
N ILE A 3 -9.14 -7.29 7.55
CA ILE A 3 -9.12 -5.99 8.23
C ILE A 3 -9.96 -4.98 7.45
N SER A 4 -10.77 -4.18 8.14
CA SER A 4 -11.52 -3.11 7.49
C SER A 4 -10.61 -1.93 7.16
N TYR A 5 -11.01 -1.11 6.18
CA TYR A 5 -10.28 0.12 5.82
C TYR A 5 -10.12 1.07 7.02
N TYR A 6 -11.15 1.18 7.87
CA TYR A 6 -11.11 2.07 9.04
C TYR A 6 -10.22 1.53 10.14
N ASP A 7 -10.28 0.22 10.41
CA ASP A 7 -9.38 -0.42 11.38
C ASP A 7 -7.93 -0.29 10.94
N PHE A 8 -7.67 -0.50 9.64
CA PHE A 8 -6.35 -0.31 9.06
C PHE A 8 -5.84 1.12 9.25
N LYS A 9 -6.65 2.14 8.95
CA LYS A 9 -6.25 3.54 9.13
C LYS A 9 -6.02 3.94 10.59
N ASN A 10 -6.62 3.23 11.54
CA ASN A 10 -6.43 3.46 12.96
C ASN A 10 -5.16 2.79 13.51
N LEU A 11 -4.49 1.94 12.73
CA LEU A 11 -3.22 1.34 13.13
C LEU A 11 -2.08 2.38 13.11
N PRO A 12 -1.05 2.23 13.96
CA PRO A 12 0.19 2.98 13.79
C PRO A 12 0.82 2.75 12.42
N ASN A 13 1.54 3.74 11.88
CA ASN A 13 2.16 3.67 10.55
C ASN A 13 3.03 2.41 10.34
N GLN A 14 3.77 2.02 11.37
CA GLN A 14 4.62 0.82 11.31
C GLN A 14 3.80 -0.46 11.16
N GLU A 15 2.68 -0.55 11.89
CA GLU A 15 1.76 -1.68 11.79
C GLU A 15 1.01 -1.70 10.46
N GLN A 16 0.63 -0.53 9.93
CA GLN A 16 0.07 -0.42 8.58
C GLN A 16 1.05 -0.97 7.53
N CYS A 17 2.33 -0.58 7.61
CA CYS A 17 3.36 -1.09 6.71
C CYS A 17 3.55 -2.60 6.86
N ASN A 18 3.59 -3.11 8.09
CA ASN A 18 3.72 -4.54 8.36
C ASN A 18 2.55 -5.33 7.76
N VAL A 19 1.31 -4.86 7.92
CA VAL A 19 0.13 -5.51 7.33
C VAL A 19 0.23 -5.52 5.81
N VAL A 20 0.58 -4.40 5.18
CA VAL A 20 0.69 -4.32 3.72
C VAL A 20 1.77 -5.24 3.17
N MET A 21 2.95 -5.28 3.81
CA MET A 21 4.08 -6.08 3.33
C MET A 21 3.89 -7.58 3.54
N ASN A 22 3.24 -7.99 4.64
CA ASN A 22 3.08 -9.41 4.97
C ASN A 22 1.80 -10.01 4.39
N GLU A 23 0.71 -9.24 4.35
CA GLU A 23 -0.62 -9.74 3.98
C GLU A 23 -1.11 -9.18 2.64
N GLY A 24 -0.50 -8.10 2.15
CA GLY A 24 -0.89 -7.46 0.90
C GLY A 24 -0.43 -8.25 -0.32
N ARG A 25 -1.31 -8.36 -1.31
CA ARG A 25 -0.97 -8.91 -2.62
C ARG A 25 -0.53 -7.79 -3.55
N VAL A 26 0.66 -7.88 -4.12
CA VAL A 26 1.10 -6.93 -5.15
C VAL A 26 0.19 -7.01 -6.38
N MET A 27 -0.41 -5.88 -6.75
CA MET A 27 -1.29 -5.73 -7.90
C MET A 27 -0.54 -5.08 -9.07
N ASN A 28 0.23 -4.03 -8.80
CA ASN A 28 0.99 -3.31 -9.80
C ASN A 28 2.23 -2.67 -9.18
N GLU A 29 3.23 -2.39 -10.02
CA GLU A 29 4.45 -1.70 -9.66
C GLU A 29 4.80 -0.70 -10.76
N THR A 30 5.16 0.52 -10.37
CA THR A 30 5.63 1.55 -11.30
C THR A 30 6.85 2.25 -10.71
N ILE A 31 7.85 2.49 -11.54
CA ILE A 31 9.06 3.21 -11.16
C ILE A 31 9.06 4.56 -11.87
N SER A 32 9.23 5.63 -11.12
CA SER A 32 9.38 6.99 -11.63
C SER A 32 10.61 7.61 -10.99
N ASP A 33 11.66 7.80 -11.79
CA ASP A 33 12.97 8.28 -11.36
C ASP A 33 13.52 7.49 -10.15
N THR A 34 13.56 8.10 -8.97
CA THR A 34 14.08 7.48 -7.74
C THR A 34 13.00 6.88 -6.85
N LEU A 35 11.74 6.99 -7.25
CA LEU A 35 10.59 6.50 -6.49
C LEU A 35 9.99 5.26 -7.16
N LYS A 36 9.71 4.27 -6.34
CA LYS A 36 9.00 3.05 -6.72
C LYS A 36 7.66 3.02 -6.00
N TYR A 37 6.60 2.95 -6.77
CA TYR A 37 5.21 2.90 -6.33
C TYR A 37 4.75 1.47 -6.46
N VAL A 38 4.37 0.83 -5.35
CA VAL A 38 3.85 -0.53 -5.36
C VAL A 38 2.43 -0.50 -4.83
N LEU A 39 1.48 -0.92 -5.66
CA LEU A 39 0.08 -1.03 -5.29
C LEU A 39 -0.20 -2.43 -4.78
N TYR A 40 -0.68 -2.51 -3.55
CA TYR A 40 -1.07 -3.73 -2.87
C TYR A 40 -2.59 -3.80 -2.74
N GLU A 41 -3.17 -4.98 -2.94
CA GLU A 41 -4.51 -5.30 -2.49
C GLU A 41 -4.44 -5.86 -1.07
N VAL A 42 -5.20 -5.26 -0.15
CA VAL A 42 -5.30 -5.68 1.26
C VAL A 42 -6.78 -5.85 1.59
N SER A 43 -7.21 -7.08 1.85
CA SER A 43 -8.64 -7.40 2.08
C SER A 43 -9.55 -6.85 0.96
N TYR A 44 -10.29 -5.77 1.22
CA TYR A 44 -11.27 -5.18 0.29
C TYR A 44 -10.88 -3.79 -0.22
N PHE A 45 -9.65 -3.35 0.04
CA PHE A 45 -9.15 -2.03 -0.34
C PHE A 45 -7.73 -2.17 -0.93
N THR A 46 -7.17 -1.05 -1.41
CA THR A 46 -5.82 -1.04 -1.96
C THR A 46 -4.93 -0.04 -1.23
N VAL A 47 -3.66 -0.36 -1.11
CA VAL A 47 -2.65 0.49 -0.47
C VAL A 47 -1.47 0.64 -1.42
N GLU A 48 -1.08 1.88 -1.70
CA GLU A 48 0.13 2.17 -2.44
C GLU A 48 1.25 2.53 -1.45
N ILE A 49 2.37 1.84 -1.55
CA ILE A 49 3.59 2.18 -0.82
C ILE A 49 4.57 2.83 -1.79
N ILE A 50 5.11 3.97 -1.37
CA ILE A 50 6.10 4.74 -2.12
C ILE A 50 7.46 4.52 -1.48
N TYR A 51 8.34 3.82 -2.19
CA TYR A 51 9.71 3.56 -1.80
C TYR A 51 10.65 4.54 -2.49
N ASN A 52 11.60 5.09 -1.75
CA ASN A 52 12.74 5.76 -2.32
C ASN A 52 13.89 4.77 -2.52
N MET A 53 14.24 4.55 -3.78
CA MET A 53 15.26 3.59 -4.16
C MET A 53 16.68 4.06 -3.83
N LYS A 54 16.91 5.36 -3.59
CA LYS A 54 18.24 5.89 -3.22
C LYS A 54 18.62 5.52 -1.79
N ASN A 55 17.66 5.51 -0.87
CA ASN A 55 17.90 5.24 0.56
C ASN A 55 17.20 3.98 1.06
N ASN A 56 16.47 3.28 0.19
CA ASN A 56 15.66 2.10 0.48
C ASN A 56 14.67 2.31 1.65
N LYS A 57 14.05 3.49 1.73
CA LYS A 57 13.05 3.85 2.74
C LYS A 57 11.67 4.03 2.12
N ILE A 58 10.65 3.86 2.96
CA ILE A 58 9.28 4.25 2.63
C ILE A 58 9.18 5.76 2.80
N GLU A 59 8.85 6.48 1.73
CA GLU A 59 8.61 7.93 1.75
C GLU A 59 7.13 8.25 1.98
N GLY A 60 6.23 7.32 1.65
CA GLY A 60 4.81 7.57 1.77
C GLY A 60 3.94 6.33 1.59
N MET A 61 2.68 6.48 1.95
CA MET A 61 1.65 5.46 1.84
C MET A 61 0.30 6.12 1.54
N ASN A 62 -0.36 5.65 0.50
CA ASN A 62 -1.72 6.07 0.14
C ASN A 62 -2.68 4.89 0.31
N VAL A 63 -3.85 5.14 0.88
CA VAL A 63 -4.86 4.10 1.15
C VAL A 63 -6.14 4.45 0.42
N PHE A 64 -6.60 3.56 -0.45
CA PHE A 64 -7.77 3.77 -1.31
C PHE A 64 -8.86 2.78 -0.93
N GLN A 65 -10.03 3.30 -0.54
CA GLN A 65 -11.15 2.48 -0.05
C GLN A 65 -11.79 1.61 -1.14
N ASN A 66 -11.57 1.90 -2.42
CA ASN A 66 -12.34 1.32 -3.50
C ASN A 66 -11.49 0.56 -4.52
N LYS A 67 -11.86 -0.70 -4.82
CA LYS A 67 -11.29 -1.46 -5.96
C LYS A 67 -11.72 -0.88 -7.31
N SER A 68 -12.84 -0.14 -7.36
CA SER A 68 -13.46 0.31 -8.61
C SER A 68 -12.67 1.35 -9.40
N ALA A 69 -11.67 2.01 -8.81
CA ALA A 69 -10.85 2.98 -9.54
C ALA A 69 -9.91 2.34 -10.57
N TYR A 70 -9.70 1.02 -10.47
CA TYR A 70 -8.80 0.24 -11.33
C TYR A 70 -9.51 -0.89 -12.08
N SER A 71 -10.84 -1.02 -11.96
CA SER A 71 -11.65 -1.91 -12.78
C SER A 71 -11.99 -1.20 -14.10
N ASN A 72 -11.09 -1.33 -15.08
CA ASN A 72 -11.41 -1.14 -16.49
C ASN A 72 -11.91 -2.47 -17.08
#